data_AF-A0AAV4IQA5-F1
#
_entry.id   AF-A0AAV4IQA5-F1
#
_cell.length_a   1.000
_cell.length_b   1.000
_cell.length_c   1.000
_cell.angle_alpha   90.00
_cell.angle_beta   90.00
_cell.angle_gamma   90.00
#
_symmetry.space_group_name_H-M   'P 1'
#
loop_
_entity.id
_entity.type
_entity.pdbx_description
1 polymer ?
#
loop_
_entity_poly.entity_id
_entity_poly.type
_entity_poly.pdbx_seq_one_letter_code
_entity_poly.pdbx_strand_id
1 'polypeptide(L)'
;MIVINDIELWAEGIIIIVVVAAAAAAAAAVVVVVVVVVVVVVVVVTVVVVVVVSIIIVVVVFVVAIEDHGGWRNDTVVDLYEDYARHCFEQFGDRVKYWITFNEAFVVSWLGYGIAVFAPGIYDPGVGVYRVAHNIIRSHSRAYHLYSDNFKRLYGGQVGITLDIEWKEPLTNSLADSLAAERAIQFKLGWFGNAIFAGSGDYPEVMKRYVGQKSKRQGRSESRLPEFTEKEKQLNKGAYDFLGINHYTSHLVSDHPRPDSWENYEQDQDIDTRADPCWPGYSLIGLVQRQST
;
A
#
# COMPACT_ATOMS: atom_id res chain seq x y z
N MET A 1 8.64 0.21 -24.42
CA MET A 1 7.66 -0.84 -24.76
C MET A 1 8.22 -2.14 -24.22
N ILE A 2 7.93 -2.47 -22.96
CA ILE A 2 8.20 -3.78 -22.39
C ILE A 2 6.84 -4.46 -22.36
N VAL A 3 6.66 -5.45 -23.22
CA VAL A 3 5.47 -6.32 -23.21
C VAL A 3 5.91 -7.56 -22.46
N ILE A 4 5.45 -7.73 -21.21
CA ILE A 4 5.52 -9.02 -20.54
C ILE A 4 4.15 -9.66 -20.77
N ASN A 5 4.10 -10.64 -21.67
CA ASN A 5 2.94 -11.48 -21.87
C ASN A 5 3.15 -12.76 -21.07
N ASP A 6 2.73 -12.79 -19.81
CA ASP A 6 2.50 -14.05 -19.11
C ASP A 6 1.00 -14.18 -18.83
N ILE A 7 0.39 -15.12 -19.54
CA ILE A 7 -1.02 -15.52 -19.40
C ILE A 7 -0.98 -16.85 -18.65
N GLU A 8 -1.34 -16.86 -17.36
CA GLU A 8 -1.61 -18.11 -16.64
C GLU A 8 -3.11 -18.28 -16.44
N LEU A 9 -3.63 -19.39 -17.00
CA LEU A 9 -5.00 -19.85 -16.86
C LEU A 9 -5.11 -20.61 -15.53
N TRP A 10 -5.84 -20.06 -14.56
CA TRP A 10 -6.24 -20.82 -13.38
C TRP A 10 -7.66 -21.38 -13.58
N ALA A 11 -7.81 -22.65 -13.23
CA ALA A 11 -9.05 -23.40 -13.32
C ALA A 11 -10.06 -22.86 -12.30
N GLU A 12 -10.84 -21.86 -12.73
CA GLU A 12 -12.23 -21.52 -12.35
C GLU A 12 -12.57 -20.08 -12.82
N GLY A 13 -12.42 -19.83 -14.13
CA GLY A 13 -13.14 -18.73 -14.81
C GLY A 13 -12.70 -17.29 -14.54
N ILE A 14 -11.58 -17.05 -13.86
CA ILE A 14 -11.01 -15.71 -13.63
C ILE A 14 -9.87 -15.47 -14.63
N ILE A 15 -10.03 -14.47 -15.51
CA ILE A 15 -8.95 -13.97 -16.36
C ILE A 15 -8.48 -12.63 -15.78
N ILE A 16 -7.26 -12.62 -15.24
CA ILE A 16 -6.57 -11.38 -14.86
C ILE A 16 -5.77 -10.93 -16.08
N ILE A 17 -6.22 -9.86 -16.74
CA ILE A 17 -5.43 -9.22 -17.79
C ILE A 17 -4.75 -8.00 -17.16
N VAL A 18 -3.46 -8.12 -16.87
CA VAL A 18 -2.62 -6.97 -16.51
C VAL A 18 -2.23 -6.28 -17.81
N VAL A 19 -2.96 -5.22 -18.19
CA VAL A 19 -2.54 -4.37 -19.31
C VAL A 19 -1.69 -3.25 -18.73
N VAL A 20 -0.37 -3.39 -18.87
CA VAL A 20 0.55 -2.26 -18.66
C VAL A 20 0.47 -1.37 -19.91
N ALA A 21 -0.43 -0.38 -19.89
CA ALA A 21 -0.47 0.64 -20.93
C ALA A 21 0.44 1.79 -20.53
N ALA A 22 1.64 1.85 -21.12
CA ALA A 22 2.44 3.07 -21.11
C ALA A 22 1.86 4.02 -22.17
N ALA A 23 1.06 5.00 -21.73
CA ALA A 23 0.63 6.08 -22.61
C ALA A 23 1.69 7.19 -22.58
N ALA A 24 2.45 7.33 -23.66
CA ALA A 24 3.29 8.50 -23.88
C ALA A 24 2.39 9.64 -24.39
N ALA A 25 2.07 10.60 -23.55
CA ALA A 25 1.44 11.84 -24.00
C ALA A 25 2.50 12.70 -24.68
N ALA A 26 2.34 12.97 -25.98
CA ALA A 26 3.26 13.76 -26.77
C ALA A 26 3.11 15.26 -26.47
N ALA A 27 3.64 15.72 -25.33
CA ALA A 27 4.11 17.08 -25.07
C ALA A 27 4.79 17.10 -23.69
N ALA A 28 6.13 17.18 -23.69
CA ALA A 28 7.02 16.89 -22.55
C ALA A 28 7.00 15.41 -22.14
N ALA A 29 8.17 14.86 -21.83
CA ALA A 29 8.41 13.43 -21.62
C ALA A 29 7.71 12.89 -20.35
N VAL A 30 6.39 12.75 -20.39
CA VAL A 30 5.58 12.17 -19.31
C VAL A 30 5.28 10.72 -19.66
N VAL A 31 5.98 9.78 -19.02
CA VAL A 31 5.59 8.36 -19.02
C VAL A 31 4.60 8.16 -17.89
N VAL A 32 3.30 8.26 -18.19
CA VAL A 32 2.24 7.85 -17.26
C VAL A 32 2.11 6.34 -17.38
N VAL A 33 2.49 5.61 -16.32
CA VAL A 33 2.21 4.17 -16.24
C VAL A 33 0.84 4.03 -15.61
N VAL A 34 -0.20 3.87 -16.44
CA VAL A 34 -1.52 3.46 -15.94
C VAL A 34 -1.54 1.93 -15.98
N VAL A 35 -1.47 1.29 -14.81
CA VAL A 35 -1.68 -0.16 -14.73
C VAL A 35 -3.18 -0.39 -14.64
N VAL A 36 -3.81 -0.67 -15.79
CA VAL A 36 -5.20 -1.09 -15.84
C VAL A 36 -5.21 -2.60 -15.66
N VAL A 37 -5.61 -3.06 -14.48
CA VAL A 37 -5.89 -4.47 -14.25
C VAL A 37 -7.36 -4.69 -14.60
N VAL A 38 -7.61 -5.25 -15.78
CA VAL A 38 -8.97 -5.67 -16.15
C VAL A 38 -9.16 -7.08 -15.62
N VAL A 39 -9.97 -7.21 -14.57
CA VAL A 39 -10.42 -8.52 -14.10
C VAL A 39 -11.72 -8.85 -14.81
N VAL A 40 -11.65 -9.81 -15.74
CA VAL A 40 -12.84 -10.34 -16.42
C VAL A 40 -13.27 -11.60 -15.69
N VAL A 41 -14.40 -11.52 -14.98
CA VAL A 41 -15.04 -12.69 -14.35
C VAL A 41 -16.03 -13.27 -15.35
N VAL A 42 -15.79 -14.49 -15.82
CA VAL A 42 -16.71 -15.19 -16.73
C VAL A 42 -17.53 -16.18 -15.90
N VAL A 43 -18.78 -15.84 -15.59
CA VAL A 43 -19.70 -16.78 -14.92
C VAL A 43 -20.45 -17.58 -15.99
N VAL A 44 -20.17 -18.88 -16.07
CA VAL A 44 -20.90 -19.80 -16.96
C VAL A 44 -22.09 -20.39 -16.19
N VAL A 45 -23.29 -19.86 -16.41
CA VAL A 45 -24.53 -20.47 -15.92
C VAL A 45 -25.22 -21.15 -17.10
N THR A 46 -25.14 -22.49 -17.15
CA THR A 46 -25.87 -23.41 -18.05
C THR A 46 -26.30 -22.83 -19.41
N VAL A 47 -25.48 -23.08 -20.43
CA VAL A 47 -25.74 -22.91 -21.87
C VAL A 47 -25.99 -21.46 -22.35
N VAL A 48 -26.04 -20.47 -21.45
CA VAL A 48 -26.01 -19.04 -21.80
C VAL A 48 -24.73 -18.43 -21.27
N VAL A 49 -23.82 -18.05 -22.17
CA VAL A 49 -22.65 -17.23 -21.81
C VAL A 49 -23.15 -15.80 -21.60
N VAL A 50 -23.47 -15.45 -20.35
CA VAL A 50 -23.72 -14.06 -19.96
C VAL A 50 -22.36 -13.44 -19.60
N VAL A 51 -21.71 -12.79 -20.56
CA VAL A 51 -20.53 -11.96 -20.30
C VAL A 51 -21.01 -10.65 -19.68
N VAL A 52 -21.17 -10.60 -18.36
CA VAL A 52 -21.38 -9.33 -17.66
C VAL A 52 -20.70 -9.37 -16.31
N VAL A 53 -19.60 -8.64 -16.20
CA VAL A 53 -19.17 -7.71 -15.15
C VAL A 53 -17.66 -7.54 -15.36
N SER A 54 -17.27 -6.50 -16.10
CA SER A 54 -15.87 -6.09 -16.19
C SER A 54 -15.54 -5.33 -14.91
N ILE A 55 -14.85 -5.95 -13.95
CA ILE A 55 -14.27 -5.21 -12.83
C ILE A 55 -12.97 -4.59 -13.36
N ILE A 56 -13.07 -3.35 -13.83
CA ILE A 56 -11.88 -2.57 -14.16
C ILE A 56 -11.31 -2.07 -12.83
N ILE A 57 -10.15 -2.59 -12.45
CA ILE A 57 -9.35 -2.10 -11.34
C ILE A 57 -8.23 -1.27 -11.95
N VAL A 58 -8.23 0.04 -11.71
CA VAL A 58 -7.07 0.86 -12.07
C VAL A 58 -6.18 0.95 -10.84
N VAL A 59 -4.94 0.47 -10.99
CA VAL A 59 -3.88 0.71 -10.01
C VAL A 59 -3.10 1.94 -10.49
N VAL A 60 -3.20 2.99 -9.68
CA VAL A 60 -2.73 4.33 -10.01
C VAL A 60 -1.24 4.44 -9.60
N VAL A 61 -0.35 3.64 -10.20
CA VAL A 61 1.09 3.65 -9.83
C VAL A 61 1.87 4.66 -10.68
N PHE A 62 2.12 5.82 -10.08
CA PHE A 62 2.83 6.94 -10.69
C PHE A 62 4.29 6.95 -10.21
N VAL A 63 5.25 6.54 -11.04
CA VAL A 63 6.66 6.44 -10.61
C VAL A 63 7.62 7.35 -11.38
N VAL A 64 7.55 7.40 -12.72
CA VAL A 64 8.72 7.93 -13.46
C VAL A 64 8.84 9.46 -13.44
N ALA A 65 7.74 10.22 -13.56
CA ALA A 65 7.81 11.68 -13.69
C ALA A 65 7.99 12.44 -12.35
N ILE A 66 7.66 11.81 -11.21
CA ILE A 66 7.80 12.44 -9.89
C ILE A 66 9.23 12.37 -9.36
N GLU A 67 10.03 11.39 -9.76
CA GLU A 67 11.40 11.24 -9.23
C GLU A 67 12.28 12.43 -9.59
N ASP A 68 12.13 12.99 -10.80
CA ASP A 68 12.80 14.24 -11.21
C ASP A 68 12.42 15.44 -10.33
N HIS A 69 11.31 15.35 -9.59
CA HIS A 69 10.81 16.35 -8.64
C HIS A 69 11.00 15.93 -7.17
N GLY A 70 11.87 14.94 -6.90
CA GLY A 70 12.19 14.45 -5.56
C GLY A 70 11.36 13.24 -5.10
N GLY A 71 10.46 12.75 -5.95
CA GLY A 71 9.70 11.53 -5.74
C GLY A 71 8.81 11.60 -4.51
N TRP A 72 8.57 10.43 -3.90
CA TRP A 72 7.75 10.29 -2.70
C TRP A 72 8.37 10.90 -1.44
N ARG A 73 9.66 11.27 -1.47
CA ARG A 73 10.34 11.96 -0.36
C ARG A 73 10.01 13.45 -0.28
N ASN A 74 9.44 14.01 -1.35
CA ASN A 74 9.04 15.40 -1.42
C ASN A 74 7.55 15.55 -1.08
N ASP A 75 7.21 16.46 -0.17
CA ASP A 75 5.84 16.64 0.30
C ASP A 75 4.92 17.19 -0.80
N THR A 76 5.47 17.82 -1.85
CA THR A 76 4.71 18.28 -3.03
C THR A 76 4.14 17.13 -3.86
N VAL A 77 4.62 15.89 -3.66
CA VAL A 77 4.09 14.70 -4.35
C VAL A 77 2.60 14.48 -4.05
N VAL A 78 2.12 14.94 -2.90
CA VAL A 78 0.72 14.80 -2.48
C VAL A 78 -0.20 15.56 -3.44
N ASP A 79 0.16 16.78 -3.81
CA ASP A 79 -0.62 17.60 -4.75
C ASP A 79 -0.52 17.03 -6.17
N LEU A 80 0.68 16.61 -6.59
CA LEU A 80 0.89 15.97 -7.90
C LEU A 80 0.07 14.68 -8.05
N TYR A 81 -0.02 13.88 -7.00
CA TYR A 81 -0.81 12.65 -6.99
C TYR A 81 -2.30 12.94 -7.02
N GLU A 82 -2.77 13.98 -6.31
CA GLU A 82 -4.16 14.43 -6.39
C GLU A 82 -4.55 14.88 -7.80
N ASP A 83 -3.69 15.65 -8.48
CA ASP A 83 -3.90 16.08 -9.86
C ASP A 83 -3.95 14.88 -10.83
N TYR A 84 -3.04 13.92 -10.64
CA TYR A 84 -3.04 12.67 -11.40
C TYR A 84 -4.32 11.85 -11.18
N ALA A 85 -4.76 11.71 -9.93
CA ALA A 85 -5.99 11.01 -9.58
C ALA A 85 -7.22 11.72 -10.19
N ARG A 86 -7.26 13.06 -10.16
CA ARG A 86 -8.32 13.85 -10.81
C ARG A 86 -8.44 13.52 -12.28
N HIS A 87 -7.31 13.56 -13.00
CA HIS A 87 -7.28 13.22 -14.42
C HIS A 87 -7.79 11.79 -14.65
N CYS A 88 -7.36 10.81 -13.86
CA CYS A 88 -7.86 9.43 -13.98
C CYS A 88 -9.38 9.33 -13.76
N PHE A 89 -9.91 9.99 -12.73
CA PHE A 89 -11.34 9.95 -12.44
C PHE A 89 -12.18 10.64 -13.51
N GLU A 90 -11.72 11.76 -14.07
CA GLU A 90 -12.39 12.45 -15.18
C GLU A 90 -12.41 11.61 -16.46
N GLN A 91 -11.29 10.95 -16.79
CA GLN A 91 -11.17 10.22 -18.05
C GLN A 91 -11.84 8.83 -18.03
N PHE A 92 -11.87 8.18 -16.86
CA PHE A 92 -12.29 6.77 -16.78
C PHE A 92 -13.38 6.49 -15.73
N GLY A 93 -13.76 7.46 -14.89
CA GLY A 93 -14.75 7.25 -13.83
C GLY A 93 -16.14 6.84 -14.33
N ASP A 94 -16.48 7.19 -15.57
CA ASP A 94 -17.71 6.75 -16.23
C ASP A 94 -17.81 5.21 -16.30
N ARG A 95 -16.69 4.52 -16.47
CA ARG A 95 -16.60 3.05 -16.64
C ARG A 95 -15.96 2.33 -15.44
N VAL A 96 -14.97 2.92 -14.80
CA VAL A 96 -14.22 2.31 -13.68
C VAL A 96 -14.95 2.55 -12.37
N LYS A 97 -15.35 1.46 -11.70
CA LYS A 97 -16.11 1.50 -10.44
C LYS A 97 -15.32 1.08 -9.20
N TYR A 98 -14.12 0.54 -9.38
CA TYR A 98 -13.23 0.16 -8.28
C TYR A 98 -11.85 0.75 -8.51
N TRP A 99 -11.42 1.60 -7.61
CA TRP A 99 -10.16 2.33 -7.69
C TRP A 99 -9.23 1.90 -6.57
N ILE A 100 -8.02 1.48 -6.93
CA ILE A 100 -6.94 1.22 -5.98
C ILE A 100 -5.93 2.34 -6.15
N THR A 101 -5.78 3.18 -5.13
CA THR A 101 -4.81 4.29 -5.19
C THR A 101 -3.37 3.75 -5.19
N PHE A 102 -3.07 2.86 -4.24
CA PHE A 102 -1.75 2.27 -4.09
C PHE A 102 -1.88 0.75 -3.98
N ASN A 103 -1.03 0.04 -4.71
CA ASN A 103 -0.76 -1.38 -4.50
C ASN A 103 0.51 -1.52 -3.66
N GLU A 104 0.39 -2.15 -2.49
CA GLU A 104 1.52 -2.50 -1.62
C GLU A 104 2.37 -1.28 -1.24
N ALA A 105 1.77 -0.35 -0.49
CA ALA A 105 2.44 0.88 -0.04
C ALA A 105 3.76 0.62 0.73
N PHE A 106 3.86 -0.52 1.41
CA PHE A 106 5.10 -0.95 2.05
C PHE A 106 6.19 -1.23 1.02
N VAL A 107 5.87 -1.89 -0.10
CA VAL A 107 6.86 -2.21 -1.14
C VAL A 107 7.45 -0.95 -1.74
N VAL A 108 6.61 0.05 -2.04
CA VAL A 108 7.10 1.36 -2.50
C VAL A 108 8.03 1.99 -1.46
N SER A 109 7.62 2.00 -0.18
CA SER A 109 8.38 2.65 0.89
C SER A 109 9.68 1.93 1.22
N TRP A 110 9.62 0.64 1.55
CA TRP A 110 10.75 -0.16 2.01
C TRP A 110 11.64 -0.64 0.86
N LEU A 111 11.07 -1.31 -0.14
CA LEU A 111 11.88 -1.91 -1.21
C LEU A 111 12.36 -0.84 -2.20
N GLY A 112 11.57 0.21 -2.45
CA GLY A 112 11.95 1.32 -3.35
C GLY A 112 12.90 2.35 -2.74
N TYR A 113 12.63 2.77 -1.49
CA TYR A 113 13.33 3.89 -0.84
C TYR A 113 14.10 3.53 0.43
N GLY A 114 13.86 2.35 1.02
CA GLY A 114 14.58 1.88 2.20
C GLY A 114 15.83 1.08 1.84
N ILE A 115 15.67 0.02 1.04
CA ILE A 115 16.72 -0.97 0.75
C ILE A 115 17.12 -1.08 -0.72
N ALA A 116 16.64 -0.19 -1.59
CA ALA A 116 17.03 -0.10 -3.00
C ALA A 116 16.84 -1.38 -3.84
N VAL A 117 15.87 -2.23 -3.49
CA VAL A 117 15.54 -3.46 -4.23
C VAL A 117 14.70 -3.17 -5.47
N PHE A 118 13.83 -2.16 -5.40
CA PHE A 118 13.02 -1.69 -6.52
C PHE A 118 13.35 -0.24 -6.88
N ALA A 119 12.92 0.17 -8.07
CA ALA A 119 12.97 1.58 -8.48
C ALA A 119 12.28 2.46 -7.42
N PRO A 120 12.83 3.66 -7.11
CA PRO A 120 13.98 4.31 -7.76
C PRO A 120 15.37 3.79 -7.35
N GLY A 121 15.47 2.77 -6.50
CA GLY A 121 16.77 2.21 -6.06
C GLY A 121 17.45 3.07 -5.02
N ILE A 122 16.67 3.74 -4.15
CA ILE A 122 17.20 4.62 -3.11
C ILE A 122 17.40 3.81 -1.82
N TYR A 123 18.57 4.02 -1.20
CA TYR A 123 18.92 3.40 0.08
C TYR A 123 18.85 4.44 1.20
N ASP A 124 17.71 4.54 1.86
CA ASP A 124 17.47 5.38 3.04
C ASP A 124 16.57 4.63 4.05
N PRO A 125 17.11 3.59 4.70
CA PRO A 125 16.33 2.67 5.51
C PRO A 125 15.86 3.26 6.85
N GLY A 126 16.41 4.41 7.24
CA GLY A 126 16.22 4.99 8.56
C GLY A 126 15.25 6.16 8.59
N VAL A 127 15.26 7.03 7.57
CA VAL A 127 14.50 8.29 7.57
C VAL A 127 13.60 8.40 6.35
N GLY A 128 14.17 8.20 5.16
CA GLY A 128 13.47 8.32 3.88
C GLY A 128 12.26 7.40 3.79
N VAL A 129 12.41 6.16 4.26
CA VAL A 129 11.32 5.18 4.30
C VAL A 129 10.06 5.70 5.03
N TYR A 130 10.22 6.37 6.17
CA TYR A 130 9.10 6.91 6.95
C TYR A 130 8.47 8.12 6.28
N ARG A 131 9.28 8.96 5.64
CA ARG A 131 8.81 10.12 4.88
C ARG A 131 8.00 9.70 3.66
N VAL A 132 8.45 8.68 2.93
CA VAL A 132 7.72 8.11 1.79
C VAL A 132 6.38 7.54 2.23
N ALA A 133 6.37 6.70 3.27
CA ALA A 133 5.12 6.13 3.78
C ALA A 133 4.13 7.21 4.24
N HIS A 134 4.64 8.27 4.89
CA HIS A 134 3.84 9.42 5.30
C HIS A 134 3.16 10.12 4.11
N ASN A 135 3.91 10.39 3.04
CA ASN A 135 3.38 11.02 1.85
C ASN A 135 2.43 10.12 1.06
N ILE A 136 2.65 8.79 1.05
CA ILE A 136 1.70 7.84 0.44
C ILE A 136 0.35 7.89 1.15
N ILE A 137 0.33 7.88 2.50
CA ILE A 137 -0.92 7.96 3.26
C ILE A 137 -1.66 9.27 2.95
N ARG A 138 -0.95 10.40 2.98
CA ARG A 138 -1.54 11.72 2.64
C ARG A 138 -2.10 11.74 1.23
N SER A 139 -1.35 11.21 0.26
CA SER A 139 -1.76 11.14 -1.15
C SER A 139 -3.00 10.27 -1.36
N HIS A 140 -3.07 9.11 -0.69
CA HIS A 140 -4.24 8.25 -0.71
C HIS A 140 -5.47 8.98 -0.19
N SER A 141 -5.36 9.61 0.98
CA SER A 141 -6.49 10.30 1.61
C SER A 141 -6.96 11.49 0.77
N ARG A 142 -6.06 12.24 0.15
CA ARG A 142 -6.41 13.33 -0.79
C ARG A 142 -7.16 12.80 -2.01
N ALA A 143 -6.69 11.72 -2.62
CA ALA A 143 -7.38 11.11 -3.76
C ALA A 143 -8.76 10.51 -3.39
N TYR A 144 -8.88 9.92 -2.20
CA TYR A 144 -10.17 9.43 -1.70
C TYR A 144 -11.19 10.57 -1.55
N HIS A 145 -10.83 11.65 -0.86
CA HIS A 145 -11.73 12.80 -0.67
C HIS A 145 -12.06 13.49 -1.98
N LEU A 146 -11.07 13.63 -2.88
CA LEU A 146 -11.29 14.12 -4.23
C LEU A 146 -12.39 13.31 -4.95
N TYR A 147 -12.30 11.97 -4.90
CA TYR A 147 -13.32 11.10 -5.49
C TYR A 147 -14.67 11.24 -4.79
N SER A 148 -14.68 11.15 -3.46
CA SER A 148 -15.89 11.22 -2.63
C SER A 148 -16.68 12.49 -2.90
N ASP A 149 -15.99 13.63 -2.95
CA ASP A 149 -16.63 14.95 -2.99
C ASP A 149 -17.09 15.32 -4.41
N ASN A 150 -16.33 14.93 -5.44
CA ASN A 150 -16.54 15.42 -6.80
C ASN A 150 -17.06 14.36 -7.78
N PHE A 151 -16.73 13.08 -7.56
CA PHE A 151 -16.92 12.02 -8.57
C PHE A 151 -17.88 10.93 -8.11
N LYS A 152 -18.02 10.67 -6.81
CA LYS A 152 -18.85 9.58 -6.28
C LYS A 152 -20.32 9.72 -6.65
N ARG A 153 -20.87 10.94 -6.62
CA ARG A 153 -22.25 11.20 -7.08
C ARG A 153 -22.42 11.04 -8.59
N LEU A 154 -21.38 11.35 -9.38
CA LEU A 154 -21.42 11.27 -10.85
C LEU A 154 -21.29 9.83 -11.33
N TYR A 155 -20.43 9.04 -10.67
CA TYR A 155 -19.96 7.77 -11.20
C TYR A 155 -20.27 6.55 -10.32
N GLY A 156 -20.57 6.74 -9.03
CA GLY A 156 -20.99 5.67 -8.13
C GLY A 156 -19.93 4.60 -7.84
N GLY A 157 -18.64 4.87 -8.09
CA GLY A 157 -17.56 3.93 -7.79
C GLY A 157 -17.09 3.98 -6.34
N GLN A 158 -16.10 3.15 -6.05
CA GLN A 158 -15.50 2.96 -4.74
C GLN A 158 -13.99 3.13 -4.82
N VAL A 159 -13.40 3.71 -3.77
CA VAL A 159 -11.96 3.95 -3.69
C VAL A 159 -11.40 3.25 -2.46
N GLY A 160 -10.32 2.50 -2.66
CA GLY A 160 -9.59 1.81 -1.61
C GLY A 160 -8.09 1.83 -1.83
N ILE A 161 -7.38 1.18 -0.92
CA ILE A 161 -5.95 0.93 -0.98
C ILE A 161 -5.70 -0.56 -0.77
N THR A 162 -4.66 -1.08 -1.41
CA THR A 162 -4.23 -2.46 -1.21
C THR A 162 -2.93 -2.49 -0.42
N LEU A 163 -2.93 -3.21 0.70
CA LEU A 163 -1.79 -3.37 1.58
C LEU A 163 -1.27 -4.80 1.51
N ASP A 164 0.06 -4.97 1.48
CA ASP A 164 0.70 -6.27 1.64
C ASP A 164 0.86 -6.62 3.11
N ILE A 165 0.53 -7.87 3.43
CA ILE A 165 0.74 -8.43 4.75
C ILE A 165 1.30 -9.85 4.65
N GLU A 166 2.38 -10.05 5.39
CA GLU A 166 2.79 -11.36 5.82
C GLU A 166 2.25 -11.56 7.23
N TRP A 167 1.50 -12.64 7.46
CA TRP A 167 0.99 -12.90 8.80
C TRP A 167 2.16 -13.22 9.74
N LYS A 168 2.05 -12.80 11.00
CA LYS A 168 3.13 -12.93 11.98
C LYS A 168 2.61 -13.77 13.15
N GLU A 169 3.06 -15.02 13.20
CA GLU A 169 2.79 -15.92 14.31
C GLU A 169 3.90 -15.81 15.37
N PRO A 170 3.60 -15.88 16.67
CA PRO A 170 4.63 -15.91 17.68
C PRO A 170 5.44 -17.22 17.59
N LEU A 171 6.75 -17.12 17.76
CA LEU A 171 7.65 -18.26 17.69
C LEU A 171 7.41 -19.28 18.81
N THR A 172 7.07 -18.77 19.99
CA THR A 172 6.72 -19.58 21.17
C THR A 172 5.44 -19.05 21.81
N ASN A 173 4.85 -19.83 22.71
CA ASN A 173 3.69 -19.40 23.51
C ASN A 173 4.05 -18.38 24.61
N SER A 174 5.23 -17.74 24.55
CA SER A 174 5.62 -16.72 25.51
C SER A 174 4.87 -15.40 25.27
N LEU A 175 4.64 -14.64 26.34
CA LEU A 175 4.06 -13.30 26.23
C LEU A 175 4.95 -12.36 25.40
N ALA A 176 6.28 -12.52 25.50
CA ALA A 176 7.23 -11.71 24.75
C ALA A 176 7.06 -11.89 23.24
N ASP A 177 7.07 -13.14 22.77
CA ASP A 177 6.89 -13.44 21.34
C ASP A 177 5.48 -13.06 20.86
N SER A 178 4.45 -13.24 21.70
CA SER A 178 3.09 -12.80 21.39
C SER A 178 3.01 -11.28 21.14
N LEU A 179 3.67 -10.49 22.00
CA LEU A 179 3.74 -9.04 21.85
C LEU A 179 4.65 -8.62 20.67
N ALA A 180 5.67 -9.42 20.34
CA ALA A 180 6.54 -9.21 19.19
C ALA A 180 5.80 -9.46 17.87
N ALA A 181 4.99 -10.52 17.80
CA ALA A 181 4.13 -10.81 16.64
C ALA A 181 3.13 -9.68 16.38
N GLU A 182 2.42 -9.21 17.40
CA GLU A 182 1.50 -8.07 17.28
C GLU A 182 2.24 -6.81 16.83
N ARG A 183 3.40 -6.51 17.43
CA ARG A 183 4.23 -5.38 17.03
C ARG A 183 4.66 -5.46 15.57
N ALA A 184 5.06 -6.64 15.09
CA ALA A 184 5.42 -6.87 13.69
C ALA A 184 4.23 -6.60 12.74
N ILE A 185 3.02 -7.03 13.10
CA ILE A 185 1.79 -6.73 12.34
C ILE A 185 1.54 -5.22 12.31
N GLN A 186 1.69 -4.53 13.44
CA GLN A 186 1.50 -3.08 13.50
C GLN A 186 2.54 -2.30 12.68
N PHE A 187 3.79 -2.74 12.65
CA PHE A 187 4.83 -2.09 11.83
C PHE A 187 4.69 -2.39 10.33
N LYS A 188 3.95 -3.44 9.95
CA LYS A 188 3.71 -3.81 8.55
C LYS A 188 2.34 -3.31 8.07
N LEU A 189 1.26 -3.92 8.55
CA LEU A 189 -0.11 -3.57 8.20
C LEU A 189 -0.55 -2.28 8.89
N GLY A 190 -0.33 -2.18 10.20
CA GLY A 190 -0.80 -1.05 11.01
C GLY A 190 -0.19 0.29 10.58
N TRP A 191 1.03 0.28 10.02
CA TRP A 191 1.74 1.48 9.60
C TRP A 191 0.94 2.33 8.62
N PHE A 192 0.29 1.70 7.64
CA PHE A 192 -0.64 2.36 6.72
C PHE A 192 -2.07 2.23 7.19
N GLY A 193 -2.44 1.03 7.66
CA GLY A 193 -3.82 0.68 7.94
C GLY A 193 -4.41 1.43 9.12
N ASN A 194 -3.64 1.74 10.16
CA ASN A 194 -4.16 2.44 11.33
C ASN A 194 -4.55 3.89 11.00
N ALA A 195 -3.78 4.56 10.14
CA ALA A 195 -4.11 5.92 9.71
C ALA A 195 -5.41 5.97 8.89
N ILE A 196 -5.69 4.95 8.08
CA ILE A 196 -6.80 4.96 7.11
C ILE A 196 -8.06 4.31 7.70
N PHE A 197 -7.93 3.13 8.30
CA PHE A 197 -9.04 2.28 8.70
C PHE A 197 -9.41 2.41 10.18
N ALA A 198 -8.47 2.78 11.04
CA ALA A 198 -8.74 2.92 12.46
C ALA A 198 -9.38 4.27 12.80
N GLY A 199 -9.91 4.37 14.03
CA GLY A 199 -10.64 5.56 14.47
C GLY A 199 -9.79 6.80 14.77
N SER A 200 -8.46 6.72 14.74
CA SER A 200 -7.57 7.82 15.15
C SER A 200 -7.05 8.67 13.99
N GLY A 201 -6.93 8.13 12.77
CA GLY A 201 -6.29 8.85 11.66
C GLY A 201 -4.75 8.90 11.72
N ASP A 202 -4.15 8.22 12.70
CA ASP A 202 -2.73 8.34 13.07
C ASP A 202 -2.01 6.98 13.00
N TYR A 203 -0.67 6.99 13.10
CA TYR A 203 0.14 5.78 13.19
C TYR A 203 -0.16 4.94 14.45
N PRO A 204 0.13 3.63 14.45
CA PRO A 204 0.01 2.81 15.66
C PRO A 204 0.88 3.36 16.79
N GLU A 205 0.34 3.43 18.00
CA GLU A 205 1.08 3.91 19.18
C GLU A 205 2.33 3.09 19.48
N VAL A 206 2.29 1.78 19.21
CA VAL A 206 3.48 0.92 19.33
C VAL A 206 4.60 1.37 18.39
N MET A 207 4.26 1.76 17.17
CA MET A 207 5.25 2.20 16.18
C MET A 207 5.84 3.56 16.56
N LYS A 208 5.00 4.53 16.92
CA LYS A 208 5.42 5.86 17.40
C LYS A 208 6.38 5.73 18.59
N ARG A 209 6.04 4.88 19.56
CA ARG A 209 6.87 4.64 20.75
C ARG A 209 8.23 4.05 20.39
N TYR A 210 8.27 2.97 19.62
CA TYR A 210 9.52 2.27 19.30
C TYR A 210 10.44 3.14 18.43
N VAL A 211 9.93 3.71 17.34
CA VAL A 211 10.74 4.58 16.47
C VAL A 211 11.20 5.83 17.21
N GLY A 212 10.35 6.45 18.04
CA GLY A 212 10.73 7.61 18.85
C GLY A 212 11.83 7.30 19.88
N GLN A 213 11.73 6.17 20.58
CA GLN A 213 12.77 5.72 21.52
C GLN A 213 14.11 5.45 20.81
N LYS A 214 14.07 4.79 19.66
CA LYS A 214 15.25 4.52 18.83
C LYS A 214 15.89 5.80 18.33
N SER A 215 15.08 6.72 17.79
CA SER A 215 15.53 8.04 17.32
C SER A 215 16.26 8.81 18.43
N LYS A 216 15.73 8.79 19.66
CA LYS A 216 16.37 9.42 20.82
C LYS A 216 17.71 8.76 21.18
N ARG A 217 17.78 7.42 21.17
CA ARG A 217 19.04 6.68 21.43
C ARG A 217 20.09 6.92 20.34
N GLN A 218 19.65 7.12 19.11
CA GLN A 218 20.47 7.50 17.96
C GLN A 218 20.91 8.97 17.98
N GLY A 219 20.56 9.73 19.03
CA GLY A 219 21.01 11.10 19.23
C GLY A 219 20.21 12.15 18.44
N ARG A 220 19.04 11.80 17.89
CA ARG A 220 18.20 12.76 17.17
C ARG A 220 17.38 13.61 18.14
N SER A 221 17.17 14.87 17.77
CA SER A 221 16.28 15.78 18.48
C SER A 221 14.80 15.44 18.28
N GLU A 222 14.48 14.76 17.18
CA GLU A 222 13.11 14.43 16.75
C GLU A 222 13.02 12.96 16.30
N SER A 223 11.79 12.43 16.33
CA SER A 223 11.49 11.09 15.81
C SER A 223 11.75 11.02 14.30
N ARG A 224 12.29 9.88 13.82
CA ARG A 224 12.40 9.59 12.38
C ARG A 224 11.04 9.32 11.73
N LEU A 225 10.05 8.89 12.50
CA LEU A 225 8.66 8.79 12.06
C LEU A 225 8.01 10.18 12.10
N PRO A 226 7.56 10.74 10.96
CA PRO A 226 6.86 12.03 10.94
C PRO A 226 5.56 11.99 11.74
N GLU A 227 5.05 13.16 12.12
CA GLU A 227 3.77 13.29 12.80
C GLU A 227 2.71 13.84 11.85
N PHE A 228 1.51 13.25 11.86
CA PHE A 228 0.36 13.85 11.20
C PHE A 228 -0.14 15.04 12.03
N THR A 229 -0.42 16.15 11.36
CA THR A 229 -1.19 17.24 11.94
C THR A 229 -2.62 16.79 12.26
N GLU A 230 -3.33 17.49 13.14
CA GLU A 230 -4.73 17.16 13.43
C GLU A 230 -5.61 17.21 12.16
N LYS A 231 -5.34 18.14 11.24
CA LYS A 231 -6.03 18.21 9.95
C LYS A 231 -5.78 16.95 9.11
N GLU A 232 -4.55 16.46 9.06
CA GLU A 232 -4.19 15.25 8.33
C GLU A 232 -4.82 14.01 8.97
N LYS A 233 -4.83 13.90 10.30
CA LYS A 233 -5.52 12.79 11.00
C LYS A 233 -7.01 12.75 10.64
N GLN A 234 -7.69 13.89 10.62
CA GLN A 234 -9.09 13.96 10.22
C GLN A 234 -9.30 13.59 8.74
N LEU A 235 -8.37 13.95 7.86
CA LEU A 235 -8.42 13.55 6.45
C LEU A 235 -8.15 12.06 6.26
N ASN A 236 -7.23 11.48 7.03
CA ASN A 236 -6.84 10.08 6.90
C ASN A 236 -7.95 9.13 7.39
N LYS A 237 -8.53 9.46 8.54
CA LYS A 237 -9.52 8.63 9.21
C LYS A 237 -10.73 8.38 8.31
N GLY A 238 -10.96 7.12 7.97
CA GLY A 238 -12.13 6.71 7.20
C GLY A 238 -12.03 7.01 5.71
N ALA A 239 -10.84 7.27 5.19
CA ALA A 239 -10.61 7.54 3.77
C ALA A 239 -10.63 6.28 2.90
N TYR A 240 -11.66 5.43 3.04
CA TYR A 240 -11.76 4.17 2.31
C TYR A 240 -13.22 3.72 2.11
N ASP A 241 -13.46 3.03 0.99
CA ASP A 241 -14.66 2.23 0.75
C ASP A 241 -14.40 0.74 0.96
N PHE A 242 -13.17 0.27 0.67
CA PHE A 242 -12.73 -1.11 0.86
C PHE A 242 -11.24 -1.19 1.21
N LEU A 243 -10.82 -2.34 1.74
CA LEU A 243 -9.43 -2.69 1.99
C LEU A 243 -9.03 -3.86 1.09
N GLY A 244 -8.05 -3.64 0.21
CA GLY A 244 -7.37 -4.72 -0.49
C GLY A 244 -6.28 -5.33 0.38
N ILE A 245 -6.18 -6.66 0.42
CA ILE A 245 -5.11 -7.37 1.12
C ILE A 245 -4.36 -8.26 0.14
N ASN A 246 -3.08 -7.97 -0.04
CA ASN A 246 -2.16 -8.89 -0.67
C ASN A 246 -1.50 -9.74 0.40
N HIS A 247 -1.84 -11.02 0.43
CA HIS A 247 -1.29 -11.98 1.37
C HIS A 247 -0.70 -13.15 0.60
N TYR A 248 0.52 -13.50 0.98
CA TYR A 248 1.33 -14.53 0.32
C TYR A 248 1.84 -15.57 1.31
N THR A 249 2.22 -15.14 2.51
CA THR A 249 2.99 -15.97 3.43
C THR A 249 2.76 -15.56 4.88
N SER A 250 3.22 -16.42 5.77
CA SER A 250 3.35 -16.15 7.20
C SER A 250 4.83 -16.23 7.61
N HIS A 251 5.17 -15.66 8.76
CA HIS A 251 6.46 -15.84 9.43
C HIS A 251 6.27 -16.08 10.92
N LEU A 252 7.15 -16.90 11.51
CA LEU A 252 7.32 -16.98 12.96
C LEU A 252 8.16 -15.77 13.43
N VAL A 253 7.76 -15.18 14.55
CA VAL A 253 8.36 -13.96 15.11
C VAL A 253 8.73 -14.16 16.57
N SER A 254 9.93 -13.76 16.95
CA SER A 254 10.35 -13.71 18.36
C SER A 254 10.76 -12.30 18.79
N ASP A 255 10.61 -12.02 20.08
CA ASP A 255 11.09 -10.77 20.67
C ASP A 255 12.62 -10.71 20.63
N HIS A 256 13.18 -9.64 20.09
CA HIS A 256 14.62 -9.44 20.03
C HIS A 256 14.98 -7.95 20.20
N PRO A 257 15.17 -7.49 21.45
CA PRO A 257 15.53 -6.09 21.71
C PRO A 257 16.90 -5.71 21.12
N ARG A 258 16.95 -4.62 20.34
CA ARG A 258 18.17 -4.08 19.71
C ARG A 258 18.42 -2.62 20.12
N PRO A 259 18.60 -2.29 21.41
CA PRO A 259 18.52 -0.91 21.90
C PRO A 259 19.44 0.08 21.16
N ASP A 260 20.61 -0.38 20.71
CA ASP A 260 21.64 0.44 20.07
C ASP A 260 21.78 0.14 18.56
N SER A 261 20.67 -0.24 17.92
CA SER A 261 20.58 -0.43 16.48
C SER A 261 20.82 0.86 15.69
N TRP A 262 21.41 0.73 14.51
CA TRP A 262 21.51 1.82 13.54
C TRP A 262 20.12 2.21 13.00
N GLU A 263 20.04 3.36 12.34
CA GLU A 263 18.77 3.87 11.80
C GLU A 263 18.26 2.95 10.68
N ASN A 264 17.26 2.12 11.00
CA ASN A 264 16.73 1.13 10.07
C ASN A 264 15.34 0.66 10.52
N TYR A 265 14.36 0.70 9.62
CA TYR A 265 12.98 0.28 9.88
C TYR A 265 12.84 -1.16 10.41
N GLU A 266 13.61 -2.13 9.89
CA GLU A 266 13.56 -3.52 10.37
C GLU A 266 14.08 -3.64 11.81
N GLN A 267 15.05 -2.81 12.18
CA GLN A 267 15.64 -2.83 13.52
C GLN A 267 14.82 -2.06 14.55
N ASP A 268 13.98 -1.13 14.10
CA ASP A 268 13.07 -0.39 14.96
C ASP A 268 11.95 -1.27 15.54
N GLN A 269 11.72 -2.45 14.95
CA GLN A 269 10.75 -3.41 15.41
C GLN A 269 11.21 -4.27 16.59
N ASP A 270 12.51 -4.40 16.86
CA ASP A 270 13.04 -5.28 17.92
C ASP A 270 12.48 -6.72 17.82
N ILE A 271 12.54 -7.31 16.62
CA ILE A 271 12.09 -8.69 16.36
C ILE A 271 13.11 -9.47 15.53
N ASP A 272 13.03 -10.79 15.62
CA ASP A 272 13.57 -11.71 14.62
C ASP A 272 12.42 -12.39 13.88
N THR A 273 12.61 -12.71 12.60
CA THR A 273 11.63 -13.42 11.78
C THR A 273 12.25 -14.66 11.13
N ARG A 274 11.47 -15.73 11.00
CA ARG A 274 11.87 -16.94 10.27
C ARG A 274 10.68 -17.65 9.64
N ALA A 275 10.92 -18.40 8.57
CA ALA A 275 9.92 -19.33 8.03
C ALA A 275 9.79 -20.55 8.97
N ASP A 276 8.59 -21.11 9.09
CA ASP A 276 8.40 -22.43 9.69
C ASP A 276 8.74 -23.51 8.65
N PRO A 277 9.74 -24.38 8.89
CA PRO A 277 10.07 -25.47 7.97
C PRO A 277 8.92 -26.46 7.72
N CYS A 278 7.91 -26.47 8.59
CA CYS A 278 6.73 -27.33 8.47
C CYS A 278 5.65 -26.76 7.52
N TRP A 279 5.74 -25.48 7.13
CA TRP A 279 4.74 -24.87 6.25
C TRP A 279 5.03 -25.20 4.77
N PRO A 280 4.01 -25.59 3.98
CA PRO A 280 4.17 -25.75 2.54
C PRO A 280 4.48 -24.39 1.89
N GLY A 281 5.33 -24.36 0.86
CA GLY A 281 5.56 -23.15 0.05
C GLY A 281 4.27 -22.66 -0.64
N TYR A 282 4.10 -21.35 -0.80
CA TYR A 282 2.79 -20.70 -0.95
C TYR A 282 2.52 -19.93 -2.26
N SER A 283 1.22 -19.67 -2.52
CA SER A 283 0.60 -18.73 -3.49
C SER A 283 -0.75 -18.15 -2.90
N LEU A 284 -1.50 -17.30 -3.62
CA LEU A 284 -1.69 -15.84 -3.38
C LEU A 284 -3.17 -15.28 -3.28
N ILE A 285 -3.39 -14.19 -2.49
CA ILE A 285 -4.46 -13.13 -2.42
C ILE A 285 -5.93 -13.44 -1.99
N GLY A 286 -6.50 -12.56 -1.13
CA GLY A 286 -7.94 -12.47 -0.80
C GLY A 286 -8.43 -11.03 -0.50
N LEU A 287 -9.68 -10.69 -0.86
CA LEU A 287 -10.30 -9.37 -0.66
C LEU A 287 -11.26 -9.36 0.53
N VAL A 288 -11.27 -8.28 1.34
CA VAL A 288 -12.21 -8.10 2.48
C VAL A 288 -13.02 -6.82 2.27
N GLN A 289 -14.35 -6.93 2.20
CA GLN A 289 -15.27 -5.79 2.06
C GLN A 289 -15.95 -5.43 3.38
N ARG A 290 -16.14 -4.13 3.62
CA ARG A 290 -16.90 -3.61 4.77
C ARG A 290 -18.39 -3.81 4.52
N GLN A 291 -19.07 -4.50 5.43
CA GLN A 291 -20.54 -4.56 5.42
C GLN A 291 -21.13 -3.31 6.06
N SER A 292 -22.12 -2.70 5.41
CA SER A 292 -22.92 -1.62 5.97
C SER A 292 -23.95 -2.18 6.95
N THR A 293 -23.96 -1.68 8.19
CA THR A 293 -25.06 -1.84 9.15
C THR A 293 -26.20 -0.87 8.84
#